data_AF-A0A2V7WFZ7-F1
#
_entry.id   AF-A0A2V7WFZ7-F1
#
_cell.length_a   1.000
_cell.length_b   1.000
_cell.length_c   1.000
_cell.angle_alpha   90.00
_cell.angle_beta   90.00
_cell.angle_gamma   90.00
#
_symmetry.space_group_name_H-M   'P 1'
#
loop_
_entity.id
_entity.type
_entity.pdbx_description
1 polymer ?
#
loop_
_entity_poly.entity_id
_entity_poly.type
_entity_poly.pdbx_seq_one_letter_code
_entity_poly.pdbx_strand_id
1 'polypeptide(L)'
;MEARLRRPALRVRADGQDARRDRSDATRHRGRAPPLPPRVRFGGENVVQFGPSSALPHGASTARSLTRNQAVLIDAWDKPEGYYYDITRSTWFGEPSEEYRRVWNVVLEAQGAAIDRAAPGVPCSEVDAAARRVIEKAGYGEYFTHRLGHGLGIDVHEPPYMVGHEKTLLEPGMTFTSEPGIYLPGRFGVRIEDDIVCTERGAESLSPRVERLEPIAA
;
A
#
# COMPACT_ATOMS: atom_id res chain seq x y z
N MET A 1 31.02 33.80 13.39
CA MET A 1 29.69 33.18 13.51
C MET A 1 29.30 32.71 12.12
N GLU A 2 29.52 31.42 11.85
CA GLU A 2 29.03 30.56 10.74
C GLU A 2 30.07 29.45 10.51
N ALA A 3 29.81 28.27 11.10
CA ALA A 3 30.59 27.07 10.86
C ALA A 3 29.80 26.17 9.90
N ARG A 4 30.25 26.12 8.64
CA ARG A 4 29.76 25.17 7.62
C ARG A 4 30.30 23.78 7.93
N LEU A 5 29.41 22.86 8.32
CA LEU A 5 29.70 21.43 8.43
C LEU A 5 29.86 20.82 7.02
N ARG A 6 31.08 20.39 6.69
CA ARG A 6 31.40 19.62 5.49
C ARG A 6 31.08 18.14 5.75
N ARG A 7 30.27 17.51 4.89
CA ARG A 7 30.07 16.05 4.87
C ARG A 7 31.25 15.36 4.17
N PRO A 8 31.78 14.23 4.67
CA PRO A 8 32.79 13.46 3.96
C PRO A 8 32.15 12.60 2.86
N ALA A 9 32.73 12.66 1.66
CA ALA A 9 32.37 11.85 0.49
C ALA A 9 32.92 10.42 0.65
N LEU A 10 32.06 9.43 0.44
CA LEU A 10 32.44 8.02 0.40
C LEU A 10 33.13 7.72 -0.95
N ARG A 11 34.40 7.28 -0.91
CA ARG A 11 35.16 6.84 -2.09
C ARG A 11 34.86 5.36 -2.37
N VAL A 12 34.25 5.06 -3.51
CA VAL A 12 34.18 3.70 -4.05
C VAL A 12 35.42 3.47 -4.93
N ARG A 13 36.21 2.44 -4.61
CA ARG A 13 37.33 2.00 -5.45
C ARG A 13 36.80 1.19 -6.62
N ALA A 14 37.23 1.54 -7.82
CA ALA A 14 37.07 0.74 -9.02
C ALA A 14 38.28 -0.19 -9.13
N ASP A 15 38.06 -1.50 -9.05
CA ASP A 15 39.01 -2.49 -9.56
C ASP A 15 38.37 -3.19 -10.75
N GLY A 16 38.83 -2.78 -11.94
CA GLY A 16 38.59 -3.51 -13.17
C GLY A 16 39.70 -4.54 -13.37
N GLN A 17 39.33 -5.79 -13.59
CA GLN A 17 40.16 -6.73 -14.33
C GLN A 17 39.33 -7.43 -15.39
N ASP A 18 39.84 -7.28 -16.61
CA ASP A 18 39.39 -7.82 -17.87
C ASP A 18 39.54 -9.36 -17.87
N ALA A 19 38.46 -10.07 -18.18
CA ALA A 19 38.50 -11.50 -18.44
C ALA A 19 37.52 -11.82 -19.57
N ARG A 20 38.06 -11.80 -20.80
CA ARG A 20 37.46 -12.40 -21.99
C ARG A 20 37.00 -13.81 -21.63
N ARG A 21 35.68 -14.05 -21.70
CA ARG A 21 35.12 -15.41 -21.63
C ARG A 21 34.55 -15.81 -22.98
N ASP A 22 35.05 -16.97 -23.36
CA ASP A 22 34.82 -17.75 -24.56
C ASP A 22 33.34 -18.00 -24.83
N ARG A 23 32.93 -17.85 -26.10
CA ARG A 23 31.57 -18.12 -26.57
C ARG A 23 31.48 -19.59 -26.98
N SER A 24 31.48 -20.51 -26.02
CA SER A 24 31.19 -21.91 -26.31
C SER A 24 30.75 -22.69 -25.07
N ASP A 25 29.57 -22.40 -24.51
CA ASP A 25 28.79 -23.44 -23.82
C ASP A 25 27.31 -23.07 -23.64
N ALA A 26 26.64 -22.74 -24.74
CA ALA A 26 25.22 -22.42 -24.74
C ALA A 26 24.36 -23.69 -24.90
N THR A 27 24.61 -24.77 -24.17
CA THR A 27 23.69 -25.94 -24.13
C THR A 27 24.02 -26.87 -22.97
N ARG A 28 23.56 -26.55 -21.76
CA ARG A 28 23.09 -27.51 -20.72
C ARG A 28 22.97 -26.79 -19.38
N HIS A 29 21.75 -26.39 -19.02
CA HIS A 29 21.21 -26.47 -17.65
C HIS A 29 19.77 -25.93 -17.68
N ARG A 30 18.84 -26.73 -18.21
CA ARG A 30 17.43 -26.60 -17.81
C ARG A 30 17.28 -27.29 -16.45
N GLY A 31 17.76 -26.64 -15.39
CA GLY A 31 17.44 -27.05 -14.03
C GLY A 31 15.93 -26.87 -13.83
N ARG A 32 15.22 -27.92 -13.40
CA ARG A 32 13.85 -27.76 -12.89
C ARG A 32 13.90 -26.73 -11.77
N ALA A 33 13.00 -25.75 -11.81
CA ALA A 33 12.76 -24.89 -10.65
C ALA A 33 12.52 -25.79 -9.42
N PRO A 34 13.10 -25.44 -8.26
CA PRO A 34 12.86 -26.21 -7.04
C PRO A 34 11.35 -26.28 -6.78
N PRO A 35 10.85 -27.40 -6.22
CA PRO A 35 9.45 -27.50 -5.83
C PRO A 35 9.13 -26.33 -4.90
N LEU A 36 8.00 -25.66 -5.15
CA LEU A 36 7.48 -24.66 -4.23
C LEU A 36 7.38 -25.29 -2.84
N PRO A 37 7.72 -24.54 -1.77
CA PRO A 37 7.52 -25.05 -0.41
C PRO A 37 6.08 -25.55 -0.22
N PRO A 38 5.84 -26.47 0.73
CA PRO A 38 4.49 -26.93 1.03
C PRO A 38 3.57 -25.72 1.16
N ARG A 39 2.38 -25.77 0.55
CA ARG A 39 1.42 -24.66 0.54
C ARG A 39 1.25 -24.17 1.98
N VAL A 40 1.90 -23.06 2.31
CA VAL A 40 1.52 -22.27 3.47
C VAL A 40 0.07 -21.92 3.19
N ARG A 41 -0.84 -22.43 4.03
CA ARG A 41 -2.24 -22.02 3.95
C ARG A 41 -2.28 -20.61 4.49
N PHE A 42 -2.17 -19.64 3.58
CA PHE A 42 -2.46 -18.25 3.90
C PHE A 42 -3.93 -18.17 4.38
N GLY A 43 -4.16 -17.50 5.50
CA GLY A 43 -5.42 -17.51 6.24
C GLY A 43 -6.50 -16.53 5.76
N GLY A 44 -6.21 -15.66 4.79
CA GLY A 44 -7.15 -14.69 4.23
C GLY A 44 -7.71 -15.08 2.86
N GLU A 45 -8.99 -14.76 2.61
CA GLU A 45 -9.55 -14.75 1.25
C GLU A 45 -9.07 -13.49 0.52
N ASN A 46 -7.77 -13.46 0.17
CA ASN A 46 -7.17 -12.32 -0.53
C ASN A 46 -8.03 -11.87 -1.72
N VAL A 47 -8.19 -10.57 -1.84
CA VAL A 47 -9.05 -9.94 -2.83
C VAL A 47 -8.21 -9.45 -4.00
N VAL A 48 -8.57 -9.88 -5.21
CA VAL A 48 -7.98 -9.42 -6.47
C VAL A 48 -9.10 -8.98 -7.39
N GLN A 49 -9.10 -7.69 -7.72
CA GLN A 49 -10.14 -7.04 -8.49
C GLN A 49 -9.57 -6.36 -9.74
N PHE A 50 -10.25 -6.49 -10.88
CA PHE A 50 -9.84 -5.92 -12.16
C PHE A 50 -10.88 -4.97 -12.75
N GLY A 51 -10.43 -3.79 -13.17
CA GLY A 51 -11.26 -2.77 -13.81
C GLY A 51 -12.46 -2.38 -12.94
N PRO A 52 -13.71 -2.44 -13.45
CA PRO A 52 -14.90 -2.03 -12.70
C PRO A 52 -15.11 -2.75 -11.36
N SER A 53 -14.61 -3.98 -11.19
CA SER A 53 -14.77 -4.67 -9.91
C SER A 53 -13.95 -4.02 -8.80
N SER A 54 -12.87 -3.27 -9.12
CA SER A 54 -12.11 -2.56 -8.09
C SER A 54 -12.86 -1.37 -7.50
N ALA A 55 -13.98 -0.97 -8.10
CA ALA A 55 -14.88 0.05 -7.54
C ALA A 55 -15.82 -0.49 -6.45
N LEU A 56 -15.68 -1.77 -6.07
CA LEU A 56 -16.45 -2.40 -5.00
C LEU A 56 -15.55 -2.54 -3.76
N PRO A 57 -15.62 -1.64 -2.77
CA PRO A 57 -14.68 -1.61 -1.64
C PRO A 57 -14.59 -2.92 -0.86
N HIS A 58 -15.71 -3.66 -0.78
CA HIS A 58 -15.83 -4.99 -0.17
C HIS A 58 -16.25 -6.07 -1.19
N GLY A 59 -15.96 -5.86 -2.47
CA GLY A 59 -16.24 -6.86 -3.50
C GLY A 59 -15.27 -8.04 -3.42
N ALA A 60 -15.76 -9.26 -3.60
CA ALA A 60 -14.91 -10.43 -3.67
C ALA A 60 -14.09 -10.49 -4.97
N SER A 61 -13.03 -11.29 -4.97
CA SER A 61 -12.38 -11.77 -6.20
C SER A 61 -13.42 -12.44 -7.11
N THR A 62 -13.32 -12.19 -8.42
CA THR A 62 -14.21 -12.81 -9.42
C THR A 62 -13.41 -13.64 -10.41
N ALA A 63 -14.08 -14.49 -11.19
CA ALA A 63 -13.44 -15.26 -12.28
C ALA A 63 -12.99 -14.40 -13.48
N ARG A 64 -13.03 -13.07 -13.38
CA ARG A 64 -12.64 -12.14 -14.43
C ARG A 64 -11.14 -12.28 -14.73
N SER A 65 -10.79 -12.42 -16.00
CA SER A 65 -9.39 -12.33 -16.42
C SER A 65 -8.96 -10.88 -16.53
N LEU A 66 -7.71 -10.60 -16.15
CA LEU A 66 -7.08 -9.31 -16.37
C LEU A 66 -6.88 -9.06 -17.87
N THR A 67 -7.33 -7.91 -18.36
CA THR A 67 -7.08 -7.48 -19.74
C THR A 67 -6.32 -6.15 -19.77
N ARG A 68 -5.58 -5.89 -20.85
CA ARG A 68 -4.83 -4.65 -21.04
C ARG A 68 -5.74 -3.43 -20.80
N ASN A 69 -5.16 -2.39 -20.22
CA ASN A 69 -5.79 -1.13 -19.86
C ASN A 69 -6.88 -1.28 -18.79
N GLN A 70 -6.57 -2.01 -17.72
CA GLN A 70 -7.45 -2.15 -16.55
C GLN A 70 -6.72 -1.81 -15.26
N ALA A 71 -7.48 -1.24 -14.33
CA ALA A 71 -7.09 -1.16 -12.93
C ALA A 71 -6.93 -2.55 -12.33
N VAL A 72 -6.00 -2.68 -11.39
CA VAL A 72 -5.73 -3.87 -10.60
C VAL A 72 -5.70 -3.43 -9.14
N LEU A 73 -6.57 -3.99 -8.31
CA LEU A 73 -6.52 -3.83 -6.86
C LEU A 73 -6.27 -5.20 -6.26
N ILE A 74 -5.24 -5.29 -5.41
CA ILE A 74 -4.89 -6.48 -4.65
C ILE A 74 -4.91 -6.07 -3.19
N ASP A 75 -5.73 -6.74 -2.41
CA ASP A 75 -5.85 -6.59 -0.97
C ASP A 75 -5.56 -7.96 -0.35
N ALA A 76 -4.57 -7.99 0.53
CA ALA A 76 -4.00 -9.21 1.07
C ALA A 76 -3.65 -9.06 2.54
N TRP A 77 -4.11 -10.04 3.31
CA TRP A 77 -3.86 -10.14 4.74
C TRP A 77 -3.57 -11.59 5.13
N ASP A 78 -2.75 -11.76 6.14
CA ASP A 78 -2.54 -13.03 6.82
C ASP A 78 -1.97 -12.78 8.21
N LYS A 79 -1.87 -13.83 9.04
CA LYS A 79 -1.34 -13.72 10.40
C LYS A 79 -0.13 -14.61 10.68
N PRO A 80 1.05 -14.30 10.11
CA PRO A 80 2.27 -15.00 10.48
C PRO A 80 2.48 -14.92 12.00
N GLU A 81 2.78 -16.05 12.63
CA GLU A 81 3.05 -16.13 14.08
C GLU A 81 1.90 -15.61 14.99
N GLY A 82 0.69 -15.46 14.44
CA GLY A 82 -0.51 -15.09 15.18
C GLY A 82 -0.90 -13.61 15.14
N TYR A 83 -0.15 -12.74 14.45
CA TYR A 83 -0.48 -11.32 14.28
C TYR A 83 -0.73 -10.98 12.82
N TYR A 84 -1.82 -10.26 12.55
CA TYR A 84 -2.20 -9.87 11.19
C TYR A 84 -1.26 -8.81 10.59
N TYR A 85 -1.06 -8.89 9.28
CA TYR A 85 -0.81 -7.73 8.42
C TYR A 85 -2.03 -7.55 7.50
N ASP A 86 -2.26 -6.34 7.01
CA ASP A 86 -3.30 -6.04 6.03
C ASP A 86 -2.83 -4.98 5.03
N ILE A 87 -2.70 -5.36 3.76
CA ILE A 87 -2.03 -4.53 2.75
C ILE A 87 -2.78 -4.57 1.42
N THR A 88 -3.36 -3.42 1.08
CA THR A 88 -3.88 -3.13 -0.27
C THR A 88 -2.88 -2.37 -1.15
N ARG A 89 -2.73 -2.82 -2.40
CA ARG A 89 -2.02 -2.15 -3.49
C ARG A 89 -2.91 -2.03 -4.72
N SER A 90 -2.94 -0.83 -5.30
CA SER A 90 -3.63 -0.56 -6.56
C SER A 90 -2.64 -0.16 -7.65
N THR A 91 -2.74 -0.78 -8.82
CA THR A 91 -1.93 -0.48 -10.00
C THR A 91 -2.74 -0.63 -11.29
N TRP A 92 -2.10 -0.52 -12.45
CA TRP A 92 -2.72 -0.59 -13.76
C TRP A 92 -1.96 -1.56 -14.66
N PHE A 93 -2.67 -2.34 -15.47
CA PHE A 93 -2.07 -3.19 -16.48
C PHE A 93 -2.02 -2.49 -17.84
N GLY A 94 -0.82 -2.18 -18.34
CA GLY A 94 -0.61 -1.38 -19.54
C GLY A 94 -0.44 0.11 -19.22
N GLU A 95 -1.04 0.98 -20.03
CA GLU A 95 -0.88 2.44 -19.91
C GLU A 95 -2.09 3.05 -19.15
N PRO A 96 -1.90 3.61 -17.94
CA PRO A 96 -3.02 4.16 -17.18
C PRO A 96 -3.65 5.37 -17.86
N SER A 97 -4.94 5.58 -17.63
CA SER A 97 -5.60 6.83 -18.03
C SER A 97 -5.12 8.00 -17.18
N GLU A 98 -5.27 9.23 -17.68
CA GLU A 98 -4.97 10.44 -16.89
C GLU A 98 -5.79 10.49 -15.60
N GLU A 99 -7.05 10.06 -15.66
CA GLU A 99 -7.93 10.06 -14.52
C GLU A 99 -7.53 9.00 -13.48
N TYR A 100 -7.11 7.81 -13.90
CA TYR A 100 -6.59 6.80 -12.98
C TYR A 100 -5.34 7.32 -12.25
N ARG A 101 -4.40 7.95 -12.98
CA ARG A 101 -3.22 8.58 -12.37
C ARG A 101 -3.61 9.65 -11.36
N ARG A 102 -4.58 10.51 -11.69
CA ARG A 102 -5.07 11.56 -10.80
C ARG A 102 -5.65 10.97 -9.52
N VAL A 103 -6.57 10.02 -9.64
CA VAL A 103 -7.20 9.35 -8.50
C VAL A 103 -6.14 8.64 -7.63
N TRP A 104 -5.20 7.93 -8.26
CA TRP A 104 -4.12 7.25 -7.55
C TRP A 104 -3.26 8.21 -6.73
N ASN A 105 -2.86 9.34 -7.32
CA ASN A 105 -2.07 10.34 -6.60
C ASN A 105 -2.85 10.99 -5.46
N VAL A 106 -4.16 11.23 -5.62
CA VAL A 106 -5.02 11.76 -4.55
C VAL A 106 -5.12 10.76 -3.38
N VAL A 107 -5.27 9.46 -3.66
CA VAL A 107 -5.29 8.43 -2.63
C VAL A 107 -3.94 8.35 -1.90
N LEU A 108 -2.81 8.44 -2.63
CA LEU A 108 -1.48 8.49 -2.02
C LEU A 108 -1.31 9.72 -1.11
N GLU A 109 -1.72 10.90 -1.57
CA GLU A 109 -1.67 12.14 -0.79
C GLU A 109 -2.54 12.04 0.46
N ALA A 110 -3.75 11.48 0.33
CA ALA A 110 -4.67 11.29 1.45
C ALA A 110 -4.10 10.34 2.51
N GLN A 111 -3.46 9.24 2.08
CA GLN A 111 -2.79 8.31 2.98
C GLN A 111 -1.62 8.98 3.69
N GLY A 112 -0.79 9.73 2.97
CA GLY A 112 0.29 10.53 3.55
C GLY A 112 -0.21 11.50 4.62
N ALA A 113 -1.28 12.26 4.31
CA ALA A 113 -1.86 13.21 5.25
C ALA A 113 -2.42 12.54 6.53
N ALA A 114 -2.99 11.34 6.42
CA ALA A 114 -3.42 10.57 7.58
C ALA A 114 -2.23 10.14 8.45
N ILE A 115 -1.21 9.53 7.84
CA ILE A 115 -0.01 9.05 8.56
C ILE A 115 0.70 10.23 9.25
N ASP A 116 0.88 11.36 8.55
CA ASP A 116 1.50 12.57 9.11
C ASP A 116 0.68 13.17 10.27
N ARG A 117 -0.64 12.97 10.28
CA ARG A 117 -1.52 13.45 11.34
C ARG A 117 -1.48 12.56 12.59
N ALA A 118 -1.18 11.28 12.44
CA ALA A 118 -1.19 10.30 13.52
C ALA A 118 0.01 10.50 14.47
N ALA A 119 -0.30 10.72 15.75
CA ALA A 119 0.68 10.89 16.81
C ALA A 119 0.01 10.67 18.18
N PRO A 120 0.80 10.44 19.25
CA PRO A 120 0.25 10.33 20.60
C PRO A 120 -0.65 11.50 20.99
N GLY A 121 -1.80 11.19 21.57
CA GLY A 121 -2.80 12.19 21.99
C GLY A 121 -3.68 12.74 20.85
N VAL A 122 -3.47 12.33 19.60
CA VAL A 122 -4.35 12.69 18.48
C VAL A 122 -5.57 11.75 18.48
N PRO A 123 -6.80 12.27 18.45
CA PRO A 123 -7.99 11.41 18.35
C PRO A 123 -8.07 10.74 16.97
N CYS A 124 -8.53 9.49 16.92
CA CYS A 124 -8.62 8.71 15.68
C CYS A 124 -9.47 9.41 14.60
N SER A 125 -10.52 10.13 15.00
CA SER A 125 -11.33 10.95 14.08
C SER A 125 -10.55 12.05 13.37
N GLU A 126 -9.48 12.59 13.95
CA GLU A 126 -8.64 13.60 13.29
C GLU A 126 -7.73 12.99 12.23
N VAL A 127 -7.33 11.73 12.40
CA VAL A 127 -6.56 10.96 11.41
C VAL A 127 -7.45 10.68 10.19
N ASP A 128 -8.67 10.17 10.41
CA ASP A 128 -9.69 9.98 9.36
C ASP A 128 -9.98 11.29 8.61
N ALA A 129 -10.19 12.38 9.35
CA ALA A 129 -10.47 13.69 8.76
C ALA A 129 -9.32 14.22 7.89
N ALA A 130 -8.06 13.89 8.20
CA ALA A 130 -6.92 14.32 7.39
C ALA A 130 -6.95 13.72 5.98
N ALA A 131 -7.20 12.42 5.85
CA ALA A 131 -7.38 11.78 4.55
C ALA A 131 -8.63 12.29 3.81
N ARG A 132 -9.77 12.38 4.51
CA ARG A 132 -11.04 12.85 3.91
C ARG A 132 -10.91 14.24 3.31
N ARG A 133 -10.27 15.19 4.02
CA ARG A 133 -10.08 16.56 3.52
C ARG A 133 -9.30 16.60 2.20
N VAL A 134 -8.30 15.74 2.02
CA VAL A 134 -7.54 15.65 0.76
C VAL A 134 -8.45 15.18 -0.37
N ILE A 135 -9.19 14.09 -0.14
CA ILE A 135 -10.09 13.49 -1.14
C ILE A 135 -11.25 14.45 -1.50
N GLU A 136 -11.85 15.10 -0.51
CA GLU A 136 -12.92 16.09 -0.69
C GLU A 136 -12.44 17.31 -1.49
N LYS A 137 -11.26 17.85 -1.15
CA LYS A 137 -10.65 18.98 -1.88
C LYS A 137 -10.34 18.63 -3.33
N ALA A 138 -10.02 17.37 -3.62
CA ALA A 138 -9.82 16.86 -4.97
C ALA A 138 -11.13 16.61 -5.74
N GLY A 139 -12.29 16.77 -5.10
CA GLY A 139 -13.62 16.59 -5.71
C GLY A 139 -14.13 15.15 -5.69
N TYR A 140 -13.54 14.26 -4.89
CA TYR A 140 -13.91 12.83 -4.83
C TYR A 140 -14.53 12.41 -3.49
N GLY A 141 -14.96 13.35 -2.65
CA GLY A 141 -15.46 13.08 -1.29
C GLY A 141 -16.59 12.05 -1.23
N GLU A 142 -17.54 12.11 -2.17
CA GLU A 142 -18.65 11.15 -2.26
C GLU A 142 -18.22 9.71 -2.59
N TYR A 143 -16.99 9.53 -3.08
CA TYR A 143 -16.43 8.24 -3.51
C TYR A 143 -15.53 7.59 -2.46
N PHE A 144 -15.32 8.22 -1.30
CA PHE A 144 -14.63 7.62 -0.15
C PHE A 144 -15.65 7.21 0.92
N THR A 145 -16.19 6.00 0.74
CA THR A 145 -17.46 5.55 1.35
C THR A 145 -17.31 4.69 2.60
N HIS A 146 -16.09 4.43 3.06
CA HIS A 146 -15.81 3.66 4.27
C HIS A 146 -14.93 4.46 5.25
N ARG A 147 -14.68 3.90 6.44
CA ARG A 147 -13.72 4.44 7.43
C ARG A 147 -12.30 4.51 6.83
N LEU A 148 -11.42 5.37 7.36
CA LEU A 148 -10.02 5.40 6.94
C LEU A 148 -9.26 4.12 7.24
N GLY A 149 -9.62 3.41 8.31
CA GLY A 149 -8.94 2.19 8.69
C GLY A 149 -9.38 1.66 10.04
N HIS A 150 -8.69 0.64 10.51
CA HIS A 150 -9.02 -0.10 11.73
C HIS A 150 -7.77 -0.54 12.46
N GLY A 151 -7.91 -0.81 13.76
CA GLY A 151 -6.89 -1.50 14.51
C GLY A 151 -6.67 -2.90 13.96
N LEU A 152 -5.45 -3.40 14.11
CA LEU A 152 -5.09 -4.77 13.81
C LEU A 152 -4.08 -5.28 14.83
N GLY A 153 -4.11 -6.58 15.07
CA GLY A 153 -3.25 -7.26 16.02
C GLY A 153 -3.48 -8.76 15.94
N ILE A 154 -4.11 -9.32 16.96
CA ILE A 154 -4.54 -10.74 16.95
C ILE A 154 -5.73 -10.91 16.01
N ASP A 155 -6.60 -9.91 15.94
CA ASP A 155 -7.69 -9.83 14.98
C ASP A 155 -7.33 -8.86 13.84
N VAL A 156 -7.81 -9.15 12.63
CA VAL A 156 -7.62 -8.26 11.47
C VAL A 156 -8.36 -6.94 11.67
N HIS A 157 -9.50 -6.97 12.37
CA HIS A 157 -10.32 -5.80 12.67
C HIS A 157 -10.55 -5.69 14.19
N GLU A 158 -9.74 -4.88 14.86
CA GLU A 158 -9.90 -4.54 16.29
C GLU A 158 -9.93 -3.02 16.50
N PRO A 159 -10.35 -2.52 17.69
CA PRO A 159 -10.19 -1.11 18.03
C PRO A 159 -8.70 -0.71 18.11
N PRO A 160 -8.35 0.58 17.92
CA PRO A 160 -9.26 1.69 17.61
C PRO A 160 -9.64 1.75 16.12
N TYR A 161 -10.76 2.42 15.79
CA TYR A 161 -11.17 2.60 14.39
C TYR A 161 -10.89 4.03 13.90
N MET A 162 -10.25 4.17 12.75
CA MET A 162 -10.00 5.48 12.13
C MET A 162 -11.27 5.96 11.41
N VAL A 163 -12.21 6.52 12.18
CA VAL A 163 -13.51 7.00 11.68
C VAL A 163 -13.91 8.31 12.35
N GLY A 164 -14.61 9.20 11.65
CA GLY A 164 -14.88 10.58 12.08
C GLY A 164 -15.60 10.79 13.42
N HIS A 165 -16.22 9.75 14.00
CA HIS A 165 -16.83 9.81 15.34
C HIS A 165 -15.96 9.19 16.45
N GLU A 166 -14.86 8.52 16.14
CA GLU A 166 -13.98 7.88 17.13
C GLU A 166 -13.13 8.93 17.87
N LYS A 167 -13.27 8.98 19.20
CA LYS A 167 -12.60 9.96 20.07
C LYS A 167 -11.46 9.37 20.89
N THR A 168 -11.23 8.07 20.79
CA THR A 168 -10.04 7.42 21.34
C THR A 168 -8.79 8.15 20.89
N LEU A 169 -7.95 8.52 21.83
CA LEU A 169 -6.66 9.14 21.57
C LEU A 169 -5.66 8.04 21.21
N LEU A 170 -4.86 8.28 20.16
CA LEU A 170 -3.77 7.38 19.83
C LEU A 170 -2.73 7.37 20.96
N GLU A 171 -2.27 6.17 21.30
CA GLU A 171 -1.21 5.94 22.27
C GLU A 171 -0.04 5.20 21.61
N PRO A 172 1.21 5.40 22.05
CA PRO A 172 2.34 4.62 21.57
C PRO A 172 2.08 3.11 21.68
N GLY A 173 2.34 2.38 20.60
CA GLY A 173 2.11 0.93 20.50
C GLY A 173 0.79 0.54 19.86
N MET A 174 -0.17 1.46 19.68
CA MET A 174 -1.38 1.18 18.90
C MET A 174 -1.03 0.96 17.43
N THR A 175 -1.58 -0.12 16.85
CA THR A 175 -1.45 -0.49 15.44
C THR A 175 -2.78 -0.35 14.72
N PHE A 176 -2.76 0.17 13.49
CA PHE A 176 -3.95 0.38 12.68
C PHE A 176 -3.63 0.46 11.18
N THR A 177 -4.58 0.15 10.31
CA THR A 177 -4.46 0.38 8.86
C THR A 177 -4.70 1.85 8.53
N SER A 178 -3.98 2.36 7.53
CA SER A 178 -4.30 3.62 6.85
C SER A 178 -4.60 3.34 5.38
N GLU A 179 -5.89 3.18 5.06
CA GLU A 179 -6.38 2.60 3.81
C GLU A 179 -7.39 3.49 3.05
N PRO A 180 -7.11 4.79 2.81
CA PRO A 180 -8.05 5.61 2.06
C PRO A 180 -8.30 5.05 0.65
N GLY A 181 -9.52 5.24 0.16
CA GLY A 181 -9.89 4.76 -1.17
C GLY A 181 -10.88 5.66 -1.89
N ILE A 182 -10.79 5.67 -3.22
CA ILE A 182 -11.74 6.33 -4.11
C ILE A 182 -12.31 5.26 -5.04
N TYR A 183 -13.63 5.10 -5.02
CA TYR A 183 -14.34 4.07 -5.79
C TYR A 183 -15.31 4.71 -6.77
N LEU A 184 -15.02 4.65 -8.08
CA LEU A 184 -15.84 5.21 -9.14
C LEU A 184 -16.71 4.09 -9.75
N PRO A 185 -18.03 4.02 -9.42
CA PRO A 185 -18.86 2.88 -9.80
C PRO A 185 -18.88 2.62 -11.30
N GLY A 186 -18.78 1.34 -11.68
CA GLY A 186 -18.74 0.92 -13.08
C GLY A 186 -17.43 1.22 -13.81
N ARG A 187 -16.45 1.83 -13.16
CA ARG A 187 -15.20 2.30 -13.78
C ARG A 187 -13.98 1.62 -13.17
N PHE A 188 -13.54 2.08 -12.01
CA PHE A 188 -12.44 1.53 -11.22
C PHE A 188 -12.48 2.11 -9.81
N GLY A 189 -11.84 1.43 -8.87
CA GLY A 189 -11.44 1.98 -7.59
C GLY A 189 -9.94 1.86 -7.36
N VAL A 190 -9.46 2.70 -6.45
CA VAL A 190 -8.08 2.73 -5.96
C VAL A 190 -8.14 2.77 -4.44
N ARG A 191 -7.38 1.87 -3.81
CA ARG A 191 -7.05 1.87 -2.39
C ARG A 191 -5.55 1.65 -2.22
N ILE A 192 -4.95 2.38 -1.29
CA ILE A 192 -3.56 2.21 -0.86
C ILE A 192 -3.61 2.08 0.65
N GLU A 193 -3.07 0.98 1.16
CA GLU A 193 -3.15 0.63 2.56
C GLU A 193 -1.81 0.18 3.08
N ASP A 194 -1.47 0.67 4.26
CA ASP A 194 -0.30 0.24 5.00
C ASP A 194 -0.69 0.06 6.48
N ASP A 195 -0.04 -0.90 7.12
CA ASP A 195 -0.09 -1.12 8.56
C ASP A 195 0.76 -0.06 9.25
N ILE A 196 0.17 0.67 10.17
CA ILE A 196 0.78 1.80 10.87
C ILE A 196 0.93 1.47 12.34
N VAL A 197 2.05 1.88 12.93
CA VAL A 197 2.25 1.91 14.38
C VAL A 197 2.36 3.35 14.87
N CYS A 198 1.59 3.71 15.90
CA CYS A 198 1.83 4.94 16.63
C CYS A 198 3.07 4.78 17.51
N THR A 199 4.10 5.58 17.28
CA THR A 199 5.32 5.62 18.09
C THR A 199 5.24 6.74 19.12
N GLU A 200 6.27 6.90 19.95
CA GLU A 200 6.38 8.04 20.88
C GLU A 200 6.47 9.41 20.17
N ARG A 201 6.79 9.44 18.87
CA ARG A 201 7.11 10.68 18.13
C ARG A 201 6.17 10.96 16.95
N GLY A 202 5.21 10.09 16.69
CA GLY A 202 4.34 10.17 15.50
C GLY A 202 3.86 8.79 15.09
N ALA A 203 3.73 8.56 13.80
CA ALA A 203 3.37 7.26 13.24
C ALA A 203 4.40 6.79 12.22
N GLU A 204 4.61 5.48 12.15
CA GLU A 204 5.52 4.84 11.20
C GLU A 204 4.80 3.69 10.50
N SER A 205 5.13 3.48 9.23
CA SER A 205 4.62 2.35 8.45
C SER A 205 5.41 1.09 8.77
N LEU A 206 4.72 0.02 9.11
CA LEU A 206 5.28 -1.33 9.25
C LEU A 206 5.43 -2.01 7.88
N SER A 207 4.65 -1.57 6.88
CA SER A 207 4.72 -2.05 5.50
C SER A 207 5.61 -1.14 4.63
N PRO A 208 6.26 -1.67 3.57
CA PRO A 208 6.95 -0.85 2.59
C PRO A 208 5.96 0.02 1.80
N ARG A 209 6.00 1.33 2.05
CA ARG A 209 5.10 2.30 1.40
C ARG A 209 5.37 2.40 -0.10
N VAL A 210 4.31 2.65 -0.86
CA VAL A 210 4.42 3.05 -2.27
C VAL A 210 4.71 4.55 -2.36
N GLU A 211 5.59 4.93 -3.30
CA GLU A 211 5.95 6.35 -3.52
C GLU A 211 5.40 6.89 -4.85
N ARG A 212 5.05 5.99 -5.77
CA ARG A 212 4.56 6.32 -7.11
C ARG A 212 3.76 5.17 -7.70
N LEU A 213 2.93 5.49 -8.69
CA LEU A 213 2.25 4.48 -9.49
C LEU A 213 3.27 3.73 -10.36
N GLU A 214 3.29 2.40 -10.25
CA GLU A 214 4.13 1.51 -11.06
C GLU A 214 3.25 0.55 -11.88
N PRO A 215 2.89 0.91 -13.13
CA PRO A 215 2.05 0.06 -13.97
C PRO A 215 2.74 -1.26 -14.32
N ILE A 216 1.95 -2.32 -14.44
CA ILE A 216 2.40 -3.62 -14.94
C ILE A 216 2.60 -3.50 -16.44
N ALA A 217 3.83 -3.74 -16.90
CA ALA A 217 4.17 -3.79 -18.32
C ALA A 217 3.33 -4.86 -19.05
N ALA A 218 2.92 -4.55 -20.27
CA ALA A 218 1.94 -5.34 -21.02
C ALA A 218 2.47 -5.90 -22.32
#